data_AF-A0A811NZH4-F1
#
_entry.id   AF-A0A811NZH4-F1
#
_cell.length_a   1.000
_cell.length_b   1.000
_cell.length_c   1.000
_cell.angle_alpha   90.00
_cell.angle_beta   90.00
_cell.angle_gamma   90.00
#
_symmetry.space_group_name_H-M   'P 1'
#
loop_
_entity.id
_entity.type
_entity.pdbx_description
1 polymer ?
#
loop_
_entity_poly.entity_id
_entity_poly.type
_entity_poly.pdbx_seq_one_letter_code
_entity_poly.pdbx_strand_id
1 'polypeptide(L)'
;MAQARVRLTPAGVPATAFLSGSNPRPAHLTFFPKLTPTSLSATAAANAPPPHIVVVGSANADIYVEVDRLPLIGETVAARAGRSLAGGKGANQAACGGRLALGPTYLVARVGDDANGRLLEGALADAGGVRTDRVARAADAPWGHAVVMLMPDGQNSIIIVGGANMEGWAAGIGPEDLELIRKAGVLLLQREIPDWVNAQAAQVFAFYSTYISEG
;
A
#
# COMPACT_ATOMS: atom_id res chain seq x y z
N MET A 1 17.61 -60.36 -16.13
CA MET A 1 16.42 -60.75 -15.35
C MET A 1 15.44 -59.60 -15.39
N ALA A 2 14.28 -59.82 -16.00
CA ALA A 2 13.19 -58.88 -16.16
C ALA A 2 12.06 -59.24 -15.19
N GLN A 3 11.47 -58.26 -14.50
CA GLN A 3 10.07 -58.29 -14.02
C GLN A 3 9.61 -56.81 -13.96
N ALA A 4 8.77 -56.35 -14.90
CA ALA A 4 7.33 -56.56 -15.06
C ALA A 4 6.52 -55.46 -14.36
N ARG A 5 5.95 -54.58 -15.18
CA ARG A 5 4.98 -53.52 -14.85
C ARG A 5 3.67 -54.12 -14.34
N VAL A 6 3.01 -53.43 -13.41
CA VAL A 6 1.54 -53.44 -13.28
C VAL A 6 1.06 -52.00 -13.10
N ARG A 7 0.29 -51.52 -14.09
CA ARG A 7 -0.57 -50.32 -14.00
C ARG A 7 -1.91 -50.75 -13.43
N LEU A 8 -2.46 -49.97 -12.51
CA LEU A 8 -3.87 -50.03 -12.13
C LEU A 8 -4.42 -48.61 -11.96
N THR A 9 -5.29 -48.22 -12.88
CA THR A 9 -6.48 -47.34 -12.74
C THR A 9 -7.47 -47.85 -13.81
N PRO A 10 -8.82 -47.64 -13.74
CA PRO A 10 -9.49 -46.49 -13.13
C PRO A 10 -10.87 -46.75 -12.48
N ALA A 11 -11.38 -45.77 -11.72
CA ALA A 11 -12.81 -45.40 -11.73
C ALA A 11 -13.05 -44.02 -11.07
N GLY A 12 -13.69 -43.11 -11.81
CA GLY A 12 -14.68 -42.20 -11.22
C GLY A 12 -14.26 -40.77 -10.89
N VAL A 13 -13.96 -39.94 -11.89
CA VAL A 13 -14.30 -38.50 -11.84
C VAL A 13 -14.87 -38.12 -13.22
N PRO A 14 -16.06 -37.51 -13.31
CA PRO A 14 -16.69 -37.26 -14.60
C PRO A 14 -15.91 -36.18 -15.38
N ALA A 15 -15.65 -36.49 -16.65
CA ALA A 15 -15.10 -35.57 -17.62
C ALA A 15 -16.08 -34.41 -17.86
N THR A 16 -15.66 -33.19 -17.55
CA THR A 16 -16.36 -32.00 -18.05
C THR A 16 -15.86 -31.72 -19.45
N ALA A 17 -16.79 -31.74 -20.41
CA ALA A 17 -16.53 -31.52 -21.82
C ALA A 17 -15.89 -30.15 -22.07
N PHE A 18 -14.81 -30.13 -22.84
CA PHE A 18 -14.32 -28.95 -23.53
C PHE A 18 -15.33 -28.56 -24.61
N LEU A 19 -16.12 -27.52 -24.35
CA LEU A 19 -16.85 -26.81 -25.39
C LEU A 19 -15.94 -25.70 -25.92
N SER A 20 -15.52 -25.85 -27.18
CA SER A 20 -14.99 -24.80 -28.02
C SER A 20 -16.06 -23.71 -28.19
N GLY A 21 -15.99 -22.68 -27.37
CA GLY A 21 -16.79 -21.46 -27.48
C GLY A 21 -15.87 -20.25 -27.57
N SER A 22 -16.03 -19.45 -28.61
CA SER A 22 -15.42 -18.12 -28.76
C SER A 22 -15.63 -17.29 -27.50
N ASN A 23 -14.53 -16.84 -26.88
CA ASN A 23 -14.56 -16.03 -25.67
C ASN A 23 -15.25 -14.67 -25.98
N PRO A 24 -16.46 -14.37 -25.45
CA PRO A 24 -17.00 -13.04 -25.56
C PRO A 24 -16.21 -12.12 -24.62
N ARG A 25 -15.80 -10.94 -25.12
CA ARG A 25 -15.15 -9.90 -24.31
C ARG A 25 -16.01 -9.63 -23.06
N PRO A 26 -15.44 -9.51 -21.85
CA PRO A 26 -16.24 -9.21 -20.68
C PRO A 26 -16.91 -7.83 -20.85
N ALA A 27 -18.23 -7.82 -20.76
CA ALA A 27 -19.02 -6.60 -20.73
C ALA A 27 -18.65 -5.79 -19.49
N HIS A 28 -18.49 -4.49 -19.69
CA HIS A 28 -18.18 -3.50 -18.67
C HIS A 28 -19.21 -3.58 -17.52
N LEU A 29 -18.81 -4.07 -16.34
CA LEU A 29 -19.61 -3.93 -15.12
C LEU A 29 -19.48 -2.47 -14.63
N THR A 30 -20.37 -1.60 -15.10
CA THR A 30 -20.58 -0.28 -14.49
C THR A 30 -21.37 -0.45 -13.20
N PHE A 31 -20.68 -0.47 -12.06
CA PHE A 31 -21.29 -0.33 -10.74
C PHE A 31 -21.01 1.06 -10.19
N PHE A 32 -21.66 2.07 -10.76
CA PHE A 32 -21.81 3.38 -10.13
C PHE A 32 -23.30 3.65 -10.01
N PRO A 33 -23.89 3.66 -8.80
CA PRO A 33 -25.17 4.33 -8.65
C PRO A 33 -24.98 5.79 -9.05
N LYS A 34 -25.89 6.35 -9.85
CA LYS A 34 -25.93 7.80 -10.09
C LYS A 34 -26.10 8.47 -8.73
N LEU A 35 -25.02 9.04 -8.20
CA LEU A 35 -25.10 9.98 -7.10
C LEU A 35 -25.73 11.25 -7.65
N THR A 36 -27.02 11.42 -7.39
CA THR A 36 -27.65 12.73 -7.50
C THR A 36 -26.98 13.61 -6.44
N PRO A 37 -26.39 14.77 -6.79
CA PRO A 37 -25.79 15.63 -5.79
C PRO A 37 -26.94 16.22 -4.96
N THR A 38 -27.21 15.62 -3.82
CA THR A 38 -28.00 16.27 -2.77
C THR A 38 -27.17 17.45 -2.31
N SER A 39 -27.63 18.67 -2.57
CA SER A 39 -26.97 19.89 -2.11
C SER A 39 -26.88 19.84 -0.58
N LEU A 40 -25.70 19.53 -0.06
CA LEU A 40 -25.38 19.80 1.34
C LEU A 40 -25.48 21.31 1.53
N SER A 41 -26.38 21.73 2.41
CA SER A 41 -26.51 23.13 2.81
C SER A 41 -25.18 23.61 3.41
N ALA A 42 -24.38 24.30 2.61
CA ALA A 42 -23.01 24.71 2.89
C ALA A 42 -22.90 25.92 3.85
N THR A 43 -23.83 26.08 4.79
CA THR A 43 -23.87 27.25 5.67
C THR A 43 -23.23 27.05 7.04
N ALA A 44 -23.01 25.80 7.49
CA ALA A 44 -22.32 25.53 8.76
C ALA A 44 -20.81 25.20 8.60
N ALA A 45 -20.38 24.76 7.41
CA ALA A 45 -19.02 24.25 7.17
C ALA A 45 -18.01 25.32 6.68
N ALA A 46 -18.44 26.57 6.47
CA ALA A 46 -17.63 27.58 5.79
C ALA A 46 -16.43 28.12 6.60
N ASN A 47 -16.33 27.79 7.89
CA ASN A 47 -15.26 28.27 8.80
C ASN A 47 -14.42 27.16 9.44
N ALA A 48 -14.69 25.88 9.14
CA ALA A 48 -13.83 24.80 9.62
C ALA A 48 -12.60 24.69 8.69
N PRO A 49 -11.37 24.58 9.22
CA PRO A 49 -10.21 24.28 8.39
C PRO A 49 -10.48 22.99 7.60
N PRO A 50 -10.03 22.89 6.34
CA PRO A 50 -10.32 21.74 5.51
C PRO A 50 -9.83 20.47 6.21
N PRO A 51 -10.66 19.41 6.28
CA PRO A 51 -10.30 18.18 6.94
C PRO A 51 -9.00 17.62 6.35
N HIS A 52 -8.01 17.34 7.20
CA HIS A 52 -6.76 16.76 6.76
C HIS A 52 -6.89 15.26 6.54
N ILE A 53 -6.09 14.74 5.60
CA ILE A 53 -5.95 13.32 5.31
C ILE A 53 -4.80 12.80 6.16
N VAL A 54 -5.00 11.69 6.87
CA VAL A 54 -3.93 10.99 7.57
C VAL A 54 -3.75 9.62 6.94
N VAL A 55 -2.51 9.32 6.55
CA VAL A 55 -2.11 7.98 6.12
C VAL A 55 -1.20 7.40 7.19
N VAL A 56 -1.58 6.26 7.77
CA VAL A 56 -0.72 5.50 8.69
C VAL A 56 -0.22 4.28 7.95
N GLY A 57 1.08 4.22 7.62
CA GLY A 57 1.50 3.24 6.62
C GLY A 57 2.98 3.06 6.37
N SER A 58 3.23 2.20 5.37
CA SER A 58 4.57 1.89 4.88
C SER A 58 5.18 3.01 4.04
N ALA A 59 6.49 3.17 4.14
CA ALA A 59 7.30 4.05 3.29
C ALA A 59 8.66 3.37 2.99
N ASN A 60 8.97 3.19 1.71
CA ASN A 60 10.13 2.42 1.25
C ASN A 60 10.98 3.19 0.23
N ALA A 61 12.21 2.72 0.02
CA ALA A 61 12.95 2.98 -1.22
C ALA A 61 13.07 1.69 -2.07
N ASP A 62 12.03 1.36 -2.82
CA ASP A 62 11.98 0.10 -3.57
C ASP A 62 13.08 0.02 -4.65
N ILE A 63 13.69 -1.15 -4.76
CA ILE A 63 14.72 -1.47 -5.75
C ILE A 63 14.05 -2.09 -6.96
N TYR A 64 14.08 -1.40 -8.08
CA TYR A 64 13.59 -1.89 -9.37
C TYR A 64 14.74 -2.50 -10.15
N VAL A 65 14.54 -3.73 -10.58
CA VAL A 65 15.50 -4.49 -11.42
C VAL A 65 14.78 -4.95 -12.67
N GLU A 66 15.24 -4.49 -13.83
CA GLU A 66 14.66 -4.89 -15.11
C GLU A 66 15.35 -6.15 -15.62
N VAL A 67 14.60 -7.24 -15.78
CA VAL A 67 15.11 -8.56 -16.20
C VAL A 67 14.31 -9.07 -17.39
N ASP A 68 14.92 -9.89 -18.25
CA ASP A 68 14.19 -10.49 -19.37
C ASP A 68 13.21 -11.58 -18.91
N ARG A 69 13.55 -12.26 -17.81
CA ARG A 69 12.71 -13.24 -17.11
C ARG A 69 13.15 -13.38 -15.66
N LEU A 70 12.30 -13.99 -14.83
CA LEU A 70 12.68 -14.34 -13.46
C LEU A 70 13.79 -15.40 -13.45
N PRO A 71 14.73 -15.32 -12.49
CA PRO A 71 15.75 -16.34 -12.29
C PRO A 71 15.11 -17.66 -11.83
N LEU A 72 15.66 -18.79 -12.29
CA LEU A 72 15.34 -20.09 -11.73
C LEU A 72 16.15 -20.36 -10.45
N ILE A 73 15.78 -21.39 -9.70
CA ILE A 73 16.52 -21.80 -8.49
C ILE A 73 17.97 -22.12 -8.87
N GLY A 74 18.92 -21.45 -8.18
CA GLY A 74 20.35 -21.63 -8.39
C GLY A 74 20.94 -20.86 -9.56
N GLU A 75 20.14 -20.05 -10.26
CA GLU A 75 20.59 -19.28 -11.41
C GLU A 75 21.03 -17.85 -11.04
N THR A 76 22.04 -17.35 -11.74
CA THR A 76 22.40 -15.93 -11.77
C THR A 76 22.01 -15.34 -13.12
N VAL A 77 21.18 -14.29 -13.12
CA VAL A 77 20.70 -13.61 -14.33
C VAL A 77 21.23 -12.18 -14.35
N ALA A 78 21.68 -11.71 -15.52
CA ALA A 78 22.08 -10.32 -15.70
C ALA A 78 20.83 -9.42 -15.79
N ALA A 79 20.82 -8.34 -15.01
CA ALA A 79 19.80 -7.30 -15.13
C ALA A 79 20.13 -6.36 -16.30
N ARG A 80 19.09 -5.86 -16.98
CA ARG A 80 19.21 -4.83 -18.03
C ARG A 80 19.46 -3.45 -17.41
N ALA A 81 18.80 -3.17 -16.29
CA ALA A 81 18.91 -1.92 -15.56
C ALA A 81 18.52 -2.13 -14.09
N GLY A 82 18.99 -1.24 -13.21
CA GLY A 82 18.61 -1.20 -11.81
C GLY A 82 18.49 0.24 -11.32
N ARG A 83 17.48 0.54 -10.50
CA ARG A 83 17.31 1.85 -9.87
C ARG A 83 16.56 1.72 -8.54
N SER A 84 16.81 2.65 -7.62
CA SER A 84 15.99 2.80 -6.41
C SER A 84 15.01 3.94 -6.58
N LEU A 85 13.76 3.73 -6.18
CA LEU A 85 12.68 4.70 -6.27
C LEU A 85 11.90 4.76 -4.96
N ALA A 86 11.26 5.90 -4.69
CA ALA A 86 10.35 5.99 -3.55
C ALA A 86 9.18 5.03 -3.74
N GLY A 87 8.81 4.34 -2.67
CA GLY A 87 7.78 3.31 -2.69
C GLY A 87 7.11 3.14 -1.34
N GLY A 88 6.44 2.01 -1.18
CA GLY A 88 5.56 1.74 -0.03
C GLY A 88 4.13 2.22 -0.29
N LYS A 89 3.15 1.37 0.04
CA LYS A 89 1.74 1.67 -0.20
C LYS A 89 1.28 2.91 0.56
N GLY A 90 1.73 3.11 1.80
CA GLY A 90 1.39 4.30 2.60
C GLY A 90 1.91 5.59 1.96
N ALA A 91 3.20 5.63 1.60
CA ALA A 91 3.80 6.78 0.93
C ALA A 91 3.10 7.11 -0.41
N ASN A 92 2.75 6.09 -1.21
CA ASN A 92 2.03 6.27 -2.46
C ASN A 92 0.61 6.83 -2.25
N GLN A 93 -0.10 6.37 -1.21
CA GLN A 93 -1.40 6.92 -0.83
C GLN A 93 -1.28 8.37 -0.37
N ALA A 94 -0.26 8.69 0.44
CA ALA A 94 -0.02 10.05 0.91
C ALA A 94 0.31 11.00 -0.26
N ALA A 95 1.17 10.58 -1.18
CA ALA A 95 1.47 11.35 -2.41
C ALA A 95 0.21 11.60 -3.25
N CYS A 96 -0.69 10.62 -3.34
CA CYS A 96 -1.98 10.80 -4.02
C CYS A 96 -2.85 11.84 -3.29
N GLY A 97 -2.98 11.72 -1.97
CA GLY A 97 -3.73 12.68 -1.14
C GLY A 97 -3.20 14.11 -1.26
N GLY A 98 -1.87 14.28 -1.25
CA GLY A 98 -1.22 15.57 -1.44
C GLY A 98 -1.56 16.22 -2.78
N ARG A 99 -1.54 15.45 -3.87
CA ARG A 99 -1.90 15.92 -5.23
C ARG A 99 -3.37 16.33 -5.37
N LEU A 100 -4.28 15.77 -4.56
CA LEU A 100 -5.69 16.17 -4.56
C LEU A 100 -5.90 17.58 -4.02
N ALA A 101 -4.94 18.12 -3.25
CA ALA A 101 -4.94 19.49 -2.73
C ALA A 101 -6.23 19.91 -1.98
N LEU A 102 -6.93 18.95 -1.36
CA LEU A 102 -8.14 19.19 -0.58
C LEU A 102 -7.84 19.75 0.82
N GLY A 103 -6.60 19.61 1.28
CA GLY A 103 -6.10 19.96 2.60
C GLY A 103 -4.71 19.35 2.81
N PRO A 104 -4.06 19.56 3.97
CA PRO A 104 -2.80 18.91 4.25
C PRO A 104 -2.97 17.39 4.36
N THR A 105 -2.05 16.64 3.75
CA THR A 105 -1.96 15.18 3.91
C THR A 105 -0.79 14.84 4.79
N TYR A 106 -1.01 14.09 5.87
CA TYR A 106 0.04 13.66 6.79
C TYR A 106 0.36 12.19 6.55
N LEU A 107 1.66 11.87 6.49
CA LEU A 107 2.15 10.50 6.48
C LEU A 107 2.74 10.16 7.85
N VAL A 108 2.07 9.27 8.59
CA VAL A 108 2.57 8.65 9.81
C VAL A 108 3.23 7.33 9.41
N ALA A 109 4.55 7.31 9.38
CA ALA A 109 5.32 6.15 8.94
C ALA A 109 6.60 5.97 9.78
N ARG A 110 7.26 4.84 9.58
CA ARG A 110 8.53 4.50 10.21
C ARG A 110 9.52 4.08 9.12
N VAL A 111 10.66 4.75 9.09
CA VAL A 111 11.74 4.49 8.12
C VAL A 111 13.04 4.17 8.86
N GLY A 112 13.96 3.47 8.21
CA GLY A 112 15.30 3.27 8.76
C GLY A 112 16.09 4.58 8.83
N ASP A 113 17.15 4.62 9.64
CA ASP A 113 18.07 5.76 9.69
C ASP A 113 19.18 5.64 8.63
N ASP A 114 18.80 5.74 7.37
CA ASP A 114 19.72 5.60 6.25
C ASP A 114 19.44 6.60 5.11
N ALA A 115 20.19 6.47 4.01
CA ALA A 115 20.06 7.35 2.84
C ALA A 115 18.69 7.27 2.15
N ASN A 116 17.88 6.23 2.40
CA ASN A 116 16.57 6.04 1.78
C ASN A 116 15.54 7.06 2.28
N GLY A 117 15.71 7.58 3.50
CA GLY A 117 14.88 8.65 4.04
C GLY A 117 14.88 9.91 3.16
N ARG A 118 16.05 10.32 2.65
CA ARG A 118 16.16 11.52 1.77
C ARG A 118 15.44 11.33 0.43
N LEU A 119 15.51 10.13 -0.13
CA LEU A 119 14.84 9.80 -1.39
C LEU A 119 13.31 9.83 -1.21
N LEU A 120 12.81 9.32 -0.09
CA LEU A 120 11.40 9.41 0.29
C LEU A 120 10.94 10.87 0.50
N GLU A 121 11.71 11.65 1.26
CA GLU A 121 11.41 13.06 1.53
C GLU A 121 11.32 13.87 0.22
N GLY A 122 12.27 13.68 -0.70
CA GLY A 122 12.25 14.33 -2.02
C GLY A 122 11.01 13.96 -2.83
N ALA A 123 10.70 12.67 -2.94
CA ALA A 123 9.55 12.20 -3.72
C ALA A 123 8.20 12.68 -3.13
N LEU A 124 8.07 12.74 -1.81
CA LEU A 124 6.87 13.26 -1.14
C LEU A 124 6.76 14.78 -1.26
N ALA A 125 7.88 15.51 -1.23
CA ALA A 125 7.91 16.94 -1.50
C ALA A 125 7.47 17.25 -2.93
N ASP A 126 7.97 16.49 -3.92
CA ASP A 126 7.61 16.63 -5.34
C ASP A 126 6.13 16.35 -5.62
N ALA A 127 5.49 15.49 -4.82
CA ALA A 127 4.05 15.25 -4.92
C ALA A 127 3.22 16.49 -4.56
N GLY A 128 3.74 17.36 -3.70
CA GLY A 128 3.06 18.54 -3.16
C GLY A 128 2.01 18.17 -2.11
N GLY A 129 1.88 19.01 -1.07
CA GLY A 129 0.80 18.87 -0.08
C GLY A 129 0.94 17.75 0.95
N VAL A 130 2.03 16.96 0.91
CA VAL A 130 2.34 15.94 1.92
C VAL A 130 3.22 16.52 3.03
N ARG A 131 2.86 16.23 4.28
CA ARG A 131 3.56 16.58 5.50
C ARG A 131 4.28 15.34 6.03
N THR A 132 5.60 15.43 6.08
CA THR A 132 6.50 14.33 6.46
C THR A 132 7.07 14.47 7.87
N ASP A 133 6.65 15.48 8.64
CA ASP A 133 7.05 15.68 10.04
C ASP A 133 6.70 14.49 10.96
N ARG A 134 5.82 13.60 10.51
CA ARG A 134 5.37 12.39 11.22
C ARG A 134 5.99 11.10 10.69
N VAL A 135 6.93 11.21 9.73
CA VAL A 135 7.78 10.09 9.30
C VAL A 135 8.96 10.00 10.27
N ALA A 136 8.87 9.08 11.22
CA ALA A 136 9.90 8.93 12.24
C ALA A 136 10.97 7.91 11.82
N ARG A 137 12.20 8.15 12.25
CA ARG A 137 13.31 7.22 12.04
C ARG A 137 13.34 6.19 13.17
N ALA A 138 13.35 4.92 12.81
CA ALA A 138 13.54 3.80 13.73
C ALA A 138 15.03 3.41 13.71
N ALA A 139 15.83 4.02 14.59
CA ALA A 139 17.29 3.86 14.61
C ALA A 139 17.75 2.40 14.75
N ASP A 140 16.97 1.58 15.45
CA ASP A 140 17.29 0.17 15.72
C ASP A 140 16.70 -0.81 14.68
N ALA A 141 15.99 -0.33 13.65
CA ALA A 141 15.34 -1.17 12.66
C ALA A 141 15.99 -1.03 11.27
N PRO A 142 16.22 -2.14 10.53
CA PRO A 142 16.65 -2.06 9.15
C PRO A 142 15.58 -1.38 8.29
N TRP A 143 15.95 -0.73 7.21
CA TRP A 143 14.97 -0.10 6.33
C TRP A 143 14.07 -1.11 5.62
N GLY A 144 12.80 -0.73 5.44
CA GLY A 144 11.84 -1.52 4.67
C GLY A 144 11.93 -1.23 3.18
N HIS A 145 11.80 -2.27 2.35
CA HIS A 145 11.89 -2.15 0.90
C HIS A 145 11.27 -3.30 0.15
N ALA A 146 10.97 -3.05 -1.12
CA ALA A 146 10.67 -4.10 -2.07
C ALA A 146 11.80 -4.26 -3.10
N VAL A 147 12.05 -5.50 -3.51
CA VAL A 147 12.80 -5.79 -4.74
C VAL A 147 11.77 -6.12 -5.81
N VAL A 148 11.63 -5.24 -6.79
CA VAL A 148 10.69 -5.33 -7.89
C VAL A 148 11.42 -5.78 -9.14
N MET A 149 11.23 -7.04 -9.52
CA MET A 149 11.71 -7.59 -10.79
C MET A 149 10.67 -7.29 -11.88
N LEU A 150 11.05 -6.49 -12.88
CA LEU A 150 10.16 -6.06 -13.97
C LEU A 150 10.55 -6.73 -15.29
N MET A 151 9.59 -7.42 -15.90
CA MET A 151 9.73 -8.11 -17.19
C MET A 151 9.30 -7.22 -18.37
N PRO A 152 9.72 -7.53 -19.62
CA PRO A 152 9.45 -6.67 -20.78
C PRO A 152 7.96 -6.48 -21.13
N ASP A 153 7.10 -7.41 -20.73
CA ASP A 153 5.66 -7.36 -20.93
C ASP A 153 4.92 -6.56 -19.84
N GLY A 154 5.65 -5.97 -18.90
CA GLY A 154 5.10 -5.21 -17.78
C GLY A 154 4.68 -6.07 -16.58
N GLN A 155 4.80 -7.40 -16.67
CA GLN A 155 4.61 -8.27 -15.51
C GLN A 155 5.75 -8.04 -14.50
N ASN A 156 5.46 -8.27 -13.22
CA ASN A 156 6.45 -8.12 -12.16
C ASN A 156 6.37 -9.25 -11.13
N SER A 157 7.47 -9.43 -10.41
CA SER A 157 7.54 -10.22 -9.19
C SER A 157 8.21 -9.39 -8.10
N ILE A 158 7.64 -9.42 -6.91
CA ILE A 158 8.00 -8.49 -5.83
C ILE A 158 8.37 -9.30 -4.58
N ILE A 159 9.55 -9.04 -4.05
CA ILE A 159 9.98 -9.50 -2.72
C ILE A 159 9.87 -8.31 -1.79
N ILE A 160 9.25 -8.50 -0.62
CA ILE A 160 9.08 -7.43 0.37
C ILE A 160 9.93 -7.76 1.60
N VAL A 161 10.69 -6.77 2.05
CA VAL A 161 11.41 -6.75 3.32
C VAL A 161 10.75 -5.69 4.19
N GLY A 162 10.09 -6.12 5.28
CA GLY A 162 9.28 -5.22 6.11
C GLY A 162 10.10 -4.13 6.80
N GLY A 163 11.24 -4.50 7.41
CA GLY A 163 12.13 -3.59 8.12
C GLY A 163 11.39 -2.66 9.08
N ALA A 164 11.74 -1.37 9.05
CA ALA A 164 11.17 -0.33 9.90
C ALA A 164 9.64 -0.22 9.77
N ASN A 165 9.04 -0.60 8.64
CA ASN A 165 7.58 -0.62 8.52
C ASN A 165 6.93 -1.65 9.46
N MET A 166 7.62 -2.76 9.76
CA MET A 166 7.14 -3.81 10.65
C MET A 166 7.69 -3.68 12.08
N GLU A 167 8.95 -3.27 12.21
CA GLU A 167 9.69 -3.29 13.48
C GLU A 167 9.73 -1.92 14.17
N GLY A 168 9.55 -0.82 13.43
CA GLY A 168 9.66 0.56 13.93
C GLY A 168 8.50 1.01 14.82
N TRP A 169 7.59 0.10 15.17
CA TRP A 169 6.38 0.38 15.94
C TRP A 169 6.42 -0.19 17.35
N ALA A 170 7.58 -0.57 17.91
CA ALA A 170 7.64 -1.23 19.23
C ALA A 170 6.87 -0.49 20.36
N ALA A 171 6.83 0.84 20.32
CA ALA A 171 6.11 1.68 21.28
C ALA A 171 4.66 2.04 20.87
N GLY A 172 4.19 1.54 19.71
CA GLY A 172 2.92 1.92 19.09
C GLY A 172 2.95 3.30 18.43
N ILE A 173 1.75 3.79 18.11
CA ILE A 173 1.55 5.14 17.60
C ILE A 173 1.70 6.13 18.76
N GLY A 174 2.54 7.16 18.57
CA GLY A 174 2.81 8.16 19.59
C GLY A 174 1.60 9.07 19.87
N PRO A 175 1.56 9.75 21.03
CA PRO A 175 0.39 10.52 21.47
C PRO A 175 0.02 11.66 20.50
N GLU A 176 1.02 12.34 19.91
CA GLU A 176 0.77 13.39 18.93
C GLU A 176 0.17 12.85 17.63
N ASP A 177 0.65 11.70 17.16
CA ASP A 177 0.14 11.02 15.96
C ASP A 177 -1.30 10.52 16.22
N LEU A 178 -1.59 10.00 17.42
CA LEU A 178 -2.94 9.59 17.82
C LEU A 178 -3.92 10.78 17.81
N GLU A 179 -3.50 11.95 18.30
CA GLU A 179 -4.34 13.15 18.29
C GLU A 179 -4.56 13.69 16.87
N LEU A 180 -3.54 13.60 16.01
CA LEU A 180 -3.64 13.92 14.60
C LEU A 180 -4.65 13.01 13.88
N ILE A 181 -4.58 11.70 14.13
CA ILE A 181 -5.51 10.69 13.61
C ILE A 181 -6.93 10.96 14.10
N ARG A 182 -7.09 11.27 15.39
CA ARG A 182 -8.41 11.56 16.01
C ARG A 182 -9.15 12.68 15.27
N LYS A 183 -8.43 13.72 14.87
CA LYS A 183 -8.98 14.92 14.21
C LYS A 183 -9.04 14.82 12.68
N ALA A 184 -8.58 13.72 12.09
CA ALA A 184 -8.56 13.56 10.64
C ALA A 184 -9.99 13.54 10.08
N GLY A 185 -10.18 14.05 8.87
CA GLY A 185 -11.45 13.81 8.15
C GLY A 185 -11.43 12.51 7.35
N VAL A 186 -10.23 12.04 6.98
CA VAL A 186 -10.03 10.76 6.30
C VAL A 186 -8.80 10.08 6.87
N LEU A 187 -8.94 8.81 7.27
CA LEU A 187 -7.85 7.92 7.63
C LEU A 187 -7.66 6.86 6.54
N LEU A 188 -6.45 6.75 6.00
CA LEU A 188 -6.06 5.71 5.04
C LEU A 188 -5.07 4.73 5.68
N LEU A 189 -5.36 3.43 5.52
CA LEU A 189 -4.58 2.31 6.06
C LEU A 189 -4.22 1.31 4.95
N GLN A 190 -3.22 0.46 5.20
CA GLN A 190 -2.80 -0.63 4.30
C GLN A 190 -2.20 -1.79 5.09
N ARG A 191 -1.86 -2.90 4.43
CA ARG A 191 -1.35 -4.13 5.04
C ARG A 191 0.16 -4.32 4.88
N GLU A 192 0.95 -3.26 5.02
CA GLU A 192 2.42 -3.31 4.98
C GLU A 192 3.08 -2.82 6.28
N ILE A 193 2.29 -2.68 7.34
CA ILE A 193 2.71 -2.44 8.72
C ILE A 193 2.00 -3.47 9.62
N PRO A 194 2.36 -3.63 10.90
CA PRO A 194 1.71 -4.61 11.76
C PRO A 194 0.21 -4.33 11.88
N ASP A 195 -0.61 -5.37 11.76
CA ASP A 195 -2.07 -5.23 11.80
C ASP A 195 -2.58 -4.57 13.09
N TRP A 196 -1.86 -4.74 14.21
CA TRP A 196 -2.20 -4.11 15.47
C TRP A 196 -2.02 -2.57 15.46
N VAL A 197 -1.08 -2.04 14.66
CA VAL A 197 -0.88 -0.59 14.48
C VAL A 197 -2.07 -0.01 13.70
N ASN A 198 -2.48 -0.71 12.63
CA ASN A 198 -3.69 -0.36 11.88
C ASN A 198 -4.93 -0.37 12.79
N ALA A 199 -5.07 -1.38 13.64
CA ALA A 199 -6.18 -1.47 14.59
C ALA A 199 -6.16 -0.32 15.60
N GLN A 200 -5.00 0.06 16.14
CA GLN A 200 -4.85 1.20 17.04
C GLN A 200 -5.31 2.50 16.37
N ALA A 201 -4.84 2.78 15.14
CA ALA A 201 -5.25 3.96 14.39
C ALA A 201 -6.77 3.99 14.12
N ALA A 202 -7.33 2.87 13.67
CA ALA A 202 -8.76 2.76 13.36
C ALA A 202 -9.64 2.98 14.60
N GLN A 203 -9.25 2.43 15.76
CA GLN A 203 -9.97 2.63 17.01
C GLN A 203 -10.03 4.12 17.39
N VAL A 204 -8.90 4.83 17.34
CA VAL A 204 -8.85 6.26 17.70
C VAL A 204 -9.66 7.13 16.74
N PHE A 205 -9.63 6.84 15.44
CA PHE A 205 -10.43 7.55 14.44
C PHE A 205 -11.94 7.32 14.62
N ALA A 206 -12.37 6.08 14.81
CA ALA A 206 -13.78 5.72 14.93
C ALA A 206 -14.44 6.37 16.16
N PHE A 207 -13.74 6.42 17.30
CA PHE A 207 -14.27 7.06 18.51
C PHE A 207 -14.66 8.52 18.30
N TYR A 208 -13.90 9.28 17.49
CA TYR A 208 -14.16 10.70 17.30
C TYR A 208 -15.18 10.99 16.20
N SER A 209 -15.22 10.17 15.15
CA SER A 209 -16.21 10.31 14.08
C SER A 209 -17.64 10.11 14.61
N THR A 210 -17.83 9.28 15.65
CA THR A 210 -19.12 9.10 16.34
C THR A 210 -19.53 10.35 17.14
N TYR A 211 -18.59 11.06 17.77
CA TYR A 211 -18.87 12.28 18.54
C TYR A 211 -19.32 13.45 17.67
N ILE A 212 -18.89 13.52 16.41
CA ILE A 212 -19.33 14.56 15.47
C ILE A 212 -20.75 14.29 14.96
N SER A 213 -21.20 13.02 14.89
CA SER A 213 -22.55 12.68 14.42
C SER A 213 -23.66 12.89 15.45
N GLU A 214 -23.33 13.06 16.73
CA GLU A 214 -24.32 13.27 17.81
C GLU A 214 -24.41 14.74 18.29
N GLY A 215 -23.68 15.67 17.65
CA GLY A 215 -23.65 17.10 18.00
C GLY A 215 -24.48 18.00 17.08
#